data_AF-A0A1T3WN86-F1
#
_entry.id   AF-A0A1T3WN86-F1
#
_cell.length_a   1.000
_cell.length_b   1.000
_cell.length_c   1.000
_cell.angle_alpha   90.00
_cell.angle_beta   90.00
_cell.angle_gamma   90.00
#
_symmetry.space_group_name_H-M   'P 1'
#
loop_
_entity.id
_entity.type
_entity.pdbx_description
1 polymer ?
#
loop_
_entity_poly.entity_id
_entity_poly.type
_entity_poly.pdbx_seq_one_letter_code
_entity_poly.pdbx_strand_id
1 'polypeptide(L)'
;WLAGFTGVTLDPGELREVQIPVAREELGYWDVRSGRRLVESGDYSVTVGASSRDLRLHTVVAVDGDAVPVLAFTPDSTLAELLGDPVAGPIVADMLAAAGQQAPTAGLSTAAGADMMRLLGSIPIGRLVSFSGGAFSREQLAGMLETVNRQRS
;
A
#
# COMPACT_ATOMS: atom_id res chain seq x y z
N TRP A 1 -19.61 -2.90 4.33
CA TRP A 1 -20.46 -3.39 3.22
C TRP A 1 -21.42 -4.44 3.77
N LEU A 2 -22.40 -4.90 2.99
CA LEU A 2 -23.24 -6.04 3.41
C LEU A 2 -22.42 -7.32 3.24
N ALA A 3 -22.20 -8.05 4.34
CA ALA A 3 -21.44 -9.31 4.35
C ALA A 3 -22.33 -10.55 4.21
N GLY A 4 -23.63 -10.44 4.46
CA GLY A 4 -24.57 -11.55 4.32
C GLY A 4 -25.97 -11.15 4.77
N PHE A 5 -26.96 -11.94 4.35
CA PHE A 5 -28.36 -11.77 4.75
C PHE A 5 -29.08 -13.11 4.72
N THR A 6 -30.16 -13.20 5.48
CA THR A 6 -31.07 -14.35 5.43
C THR A 6 -32.50 -13.89 5.71
N GLY A 7 -33.47 -14.62 5.18
CA GLY A 7 -34.88 -14.42 5.44
C GLY A 7 -35.41 -15.53 6.33
N VAL A 8 -36.25 -15.17 7.31
CA VAL A 8 -36.98 -16.13 8.13
C VAL A 8 -38.45 -15.75 8.16
N THR A 9 -39.31 -16.76 8.07
CA THR A 9 -40.74 -16.63 8.36
C THR A 9 -40.96 -17.15 9.77
N LEU A 10 -41.68 -16.37 10.58
CA LEU A 10 -41.96 -16.69 11.97
C LEU A 10 -43.47 -16.56 12.21
N ASP A 11 -44.04 -17.54 12.90
CA ASP A 11 -45.38 -17.42 13.43
C ASP A 11 -45.42 -16.42 14.61
N PRO A 12 -46.60 -15.89 15.00
CA PRO A 12 -46.71 -15.00 16.14
C PRO A 12 -46.13 -15.60 17.42
N GLY A 13 -45.10 -14.95 17.97
CA GLY A 13 -44.39 -15.40 19.18
C GLY A 13 -43.29 -16.43 18.94
N GLU A 14 -43.07 -16.89 17.70
CA GLU A 14 -41.96 -17.78 17.37
C GLU A 14 -40.61 -17.06 17.45
N LEU A 15 -39.61 -17.75 17.98
CA LEU A 15 -38.21 -17.32 17.97
C LEU A 15 -37.39 -18.34 17.17
N ARG A 16 -36.45 -17.85 16.38
CA ARG A 16 -35.56 -18.69 15.59
C ARG A 16 -34.14 -18.13 15.61
N GLU A 17 -33.18 -19.03 15.78
CA GLU A 17 -31.76 -18.73 15.60
C GLU A 17 -31.41 -18.82 14.11
N VAL A 18 -30.58 -17.88 13.65
CA VAL A 18 -30.05 -17.88 12.29
C VAL A 18 -28.53 -17.79 12.33
N GLN A 19 -27.89 -18.48 11.38
CA GLN A 19 -26.45 -18.43 11.19
C GLN A 19 -26.16 -17.89 9.78
N ILE A 20 -25.33 -16.86 9.72
CA ILE A 20 -24.89 -16.24 8.46
C ILE A 20 -23.37 -16.40 8.41
N PRO A 21 -22.84 -17.37 7.64
CA PRO A 21 -21.40 -17.52 7.49
C PRO A 21 -20.84 -16.35 6.68
N VAL A 22 -19.77 -15.74 7.17
CA VAL A 22 -18.99 -14.73 6.44
C VAL A 22 -17.61 -15.30 6.20
N ALA A 23 -17.26 -15.49 4.93
CA ALA A 23 -15.94 -15.96 4.56
C ALA A 23 -14.90 -14.87 4.85
N ARG A 24 -13.76 -15.24 5.44
CA ARG A 24 -12.67 -14.32 5.78
C ARG A 24 -12.22 -13.50 4.56
N GLU A 25 -12.17 -14.13 3.39
CA GLU A 25 -11.70 -13.54 2.15
C GLU A 25 -12.62 -12.40 1.68
N GLU A 26 -13.89 -12.40 2.08
CA GLU A 26 -14.84 -11.32 1.77
C GLU A 26 -14.55 -10.05 2.58
N LEU A 27 -13.77 -10.16 3.66
CA LEU A 27 -13.28 -9.02 4.45
C LEU A 27 -12.14 -8.28 3.76
N GLY A 28 -11.53 -8.90 2.75
CA GLY A 28 -10.35 -8.36 2.10
C GLY A 28 -10.65 -7.22 1.13
N TYR A 29 -9.68 -6.32 0.99
CA TYR A 29 -9.66 -5.27 -0.02
C TYR A 29 -8.80 -5.69 -1.20
N TRP A 30 -9.02 -5.07 -2.37
CA TRP A 30 -8.17 -5.29 -3.54
C TRP A 30 -6.91 -4.45 -3.42
N ASP A 31 -5.75 -5.09 -3.22
CA ASP A 31 -4.46 -4.44 -3.24
C ASP A 31 -3.96 -4.34 -4.68
N VAL A 32 -3.94 -3.11 -5.21
CA VAL A 32 -3.59 -2.83 -6.61
C VAL A 32 -2.14 -3.22 -6.91
N ARG A 33 -1.23 -3.07 -5.94
CA ARG A 33 0.20 -3.30 -6.15
C ARG A 33 0.51 -4.79 -6.31
N SER A 34 -0.12 -5.66 -5.52
CA SER A 34 0.04 -7.11 -5.59
C SER A 34 -0.93 -7.78 -6.56
N GLY A 35 -1.98 -7.08 -7.00
CA GLY A 35 -3.02 -7.64 -7.88
C GLY A 35 -3.81 -8.76 -7.21
N ARG A 36 -3.95 -8.70 -5.89
CA ARG A 36 -4.61 -9.73 -5.08
C ARG A 36 -5.53 -9.10 -4.04
N ARG A 37 -6.51 -9.87 -3.59
CA ARG A 37 -7.30 -9.52 -2.42
C ARG A 37 -6.52 -9.86 -1.16
N LEU A 38 -6.41 -8.91 -0.23
CA LEU A 38 -5.72 -9.07 1.06
C LEU A 38 -6.67 -8.71 2.20
N VAL A 39 -6.63 -9.47 3.28
CA VAL A 39 -7.31 -9.17 4.55
C VAL A 39 -6.37 -8.38 5.45
N GLU A 40 -6.83 -7.27 6.01
CA GLU A 40 -6.02 -6.46 6.94
C GLU A 40 -6.14 -7.03 8.37
N SER A 41 -5.03 -7.00 9.13
CA SER A 41 -5.08 -7.35 10.55
C SER A 41 -5.76 -6.23 11.33
N GLY A 42 -6.73 -6.55 12.16
CA GLY A 42 -7.32 -5.54 13.05
C GLY A 42 -8.69 -5.90 13.59
N ASP A 43 -9.32 -4.89 14.19
CA ASP A 43 -10.63 -5.00 14.80
C ASP A 43 -11.73 -4.64 13.80
N TYR A 44 -12.56 -5.62 13.46
CA TYR A 44 -13.68 -5.46 12.55
C TYR A 44 -14.98 -5.29 13.33
N SER A 45 -15.69 -4.19 13.09
CA SER A 45 -17.03 -3.99 13.66
C SER A 45 -18.06 -4.76 12.83
N VAL A 46 -18.77 -5.66 13.49
CA VAL A 46 -19.88 -6.44 12.90
C VAL A 46 -21.18 -5.89 13.43
N THR A 47 -22.09 -5.52 12.54
CA THR A 47 -23.43 -5.02 12.89
C THR A 47 -24.50 -5.87 12.24
N VAL A 48 -25.61 -6.10 12.95
CA VAL A 48 -26.76 -6.87 12.45
C VAL A 48 -28.02 -6.06 12.65
N GLY A 49 -28.85 -6.04 11.60
CA GLY A 49 -30.02 -5.18 11.54
C GLY A 49 -30.98 -5.58 10.44
N ALA A 50 -32.22 -5.07 10.51
CA ALA A 50 -33.21 -5.27 9.46
C ALA A 50 -32.96 -4.38 8.23
N SER A 51 -32.15 -3.33 8.41
CA SER A 51 -31.77 -2.37 7.37
C SER A 51 -30.44 -1.73 7.76
N SER A 52 -29.72 -1.15 6.80
CA SER A 52 -28.51 -0.36 7.08
C SER A 52 -28.76 0.87 7.98
N ARG A 53 -30.04 1.25 8.16
CA ARG A 53 -30.47 2.34 9.05
C ARG A 53 -31.04 1.84 10.40
N ASP A 54 -31.20 0.52 10.58
CA ASP A 54 -31.75 -0.12 11.78
C ASP A 54 -30.83 -1.28 12.20
N LEU A 55 -29.71 -0.93 12.84
CA LEU A 55 -28.67 -1.84 13.31
C LEU A 55 -28.81 -2.06 14.82
N ARG A 56 -29.32 -3.22 15.22
CA ARG A 56 -29.71 -3.50 16.61
C ARG A 56 -28.65 -4.23 17.41
N LEU A 57 -27.82 -5.01 16.74
CA LEU A 57 -26.70 -5.73 17.34
C LEU A 57 -25.40 -5.18 16.79
N HIS A 58 -24.40 -5.09 17.65
CA HIS A 58 -23.03 -4.73 17.30
C HIS A 58 -22.06 -5.58 18.10
N THR A 59 -20.94 -5.93 17.49
CA THR A 59 -19.80 -6.53 18.17
C THR A 59 -18.52 -6.16 17.43
N VAL A 60 -17.38 -6.45 18.04
CA VAL A 60 -16.05 -6.30 17.44
C VAL A 60 -15.37 -7.66 17.43
N VAL A 61 -14.75 -8.00 16.31
CA VAL A 61 -14.00 -9.25 16.13
C VAL A 61 -12.60 -8.89 15.68
N ALA A 62 -11.60 -9.38 16.42
CA ALA A 62 -10.21 -9.31 15.99
C ALA A 62 -10.00 -10.32 14.85
N VAL A 63 -9.50 -9.83 13.72
CA VAL A 63 -9.20 -10.63 12.53
C VAL A 63 -7.69 -10.53 12.29
N ASP A 64 -7.03 -11.68 12.29
CA ASP A 64 -5.64 -11.75 11.82
C ASP A 64 -5.64 -11.48 10.30
N GLY A 65 -4.82 -10.58 9.79
CA GLY A 65 -4.74 -10.28 8.37
C GLY A 65 -3.84 -11.23 7.60
N ASP A 66 -3.72 -10.99 6.30
CA ASP A 66 -2.72 -11.62 5.46
C ASP A 66 -1.39 -10.87 5.64
N ALA A 67 -0.28 -11.58 5.49
CA ALA A 67 1.02 -10.92 5.42
C ALA A 67 1.06 -10.02 4.18
N VAL A 68 1.32 -8.72 4.37
CA VAL A 68 1.48 -7.79 3.25
C VAL A 68 2.68 -8.25 2.43
N PRO A 69 2.50 -8.58 1.14
CA PRO A 69 3.60 -9.06 0.32
C PRO A 69 4.67 -7.98 0.18
N VAL A 70 5.93 -8.36 0.38
CA VAL A 70 7.11 -7.55 0.09
C VAL A 70 7.23 -7.46 -1.43
N LEU A 71 6.54 -6.47 -2.02
CA LEU A 71 6.53 -6.30 -3.48
C LEU A 71 7.86 -5.77 -3.98
N ALA A 72 8.35 -6.36 -5.07
CA ALA A 72 9.52 -5.86 -5.77
C ALA A 72 9.31 -4.41 -6.22
N PHE A 73 10.30 -3.56 -5.99
CA PHE A 73 10.35 -2.23 -6.59
C PHE A 73 10.48 -2.34 -8.09
N THR A 74 9.73 -1.49 -8.80
CA THR A 74 9.69 -1.44 -10.26
C THR A 74 10.01 -0.01 -10.71
N PRO A 75 10.19 0.24 -12.02
CA PRO A 75 10.31 1.59 -12.54
C PRO A 75 9.10 2.50 -12.23
N ASP A 76 7.94 1.91 -11.91
CA ASP A 76 6.74 2.65 -11.50
C ASP A 76 6.71 3.00 -10.01
N SER A 77 7.60 2.41 -9.20
CA SER A 77 7.78 2.78 -7.80
C SER A 77 8.34 4.19 -7.66
N THR A 78 7.85 4.93 -6.68
CA THR A 78 8.23 6.33 -6.45
C THR A 78 9.54 6.44 -5.68
N LEU A 79 10.25 7.55 -5.86
CA LEU A 79 11.48 7.81 -5.11
C LEU A 79 11.24 7.80 -3.58
N ALA A 80 10.09 8.32 -3.13
CA ALA A 80 9.71 8.31 -1.72
C ALA A 80 9.52 6.89 -1.16
N GLU A 81 8.93 5.98 -1.94
CA GLU A 81 8.77 4.57 -1.54
C GLU A 81 10.13 3.87 -1.36
N LEU A 82 11.10 4.13 -2.25
CA LEU A 82 12.43 3.55 -2.12
C LEU A 82 13.20 4.16 -0.94
N LEU A 83 13.15 5.49 -0.75
CA LEU A 83 13.84 6.16 0.36
C LEU A 83 13.26 5.81 1.74
N GLY A 84 11.97 5.48 1.81
CA GLY A 84 11.29 5.07 3.05
C GLY A 84 11.50 3.60 3.43
N ASP A 85 12.08 2.78 2.55
CA ASP A 85 12.34 1.36 2.82
C ASP A 85 13.71 1.18 3.51
N PRO A 86 13.80 0.34 4.57
CA PRO A 86 15.03 0.21 5.36
C PRO A 86 16.21 -0.39 4.58
N VAL A 87 15.95 -1.14 3.51
CA VAL A 87 16.98 -1.76 2.66
C VAL A 87 17.24 -0.89 1.43
N ALA A 88 16.18 -0.46 0.75
CA ALA A 88 16.33 0.34 -0.48
C ALA A 88 16.83 1.77 -0.21
N GLY A 89 16.45 2.36 0.92
CA GLY A 89 16.70 3.77 1.23
C GLY A 89 18.17 4.14 1.24
N PRO A 90 19.04 3.42 1.99
CA PRO A 90 20.48 3.68 1.99
C PRO A 90 21.11 3.54 0.60
N ILE A 91 20.76 2.49 -0.15
CA ILE A 91 21.30 2.21 -1.49
C ILE A 91 20.95 3.35 -2.46
N VAL A 92 19.69 3.79 -2.45
CA VAL A 92 19.21 4.86 -3.34
C VAL A 92 19.81 6.21 -2.95
N ALA A 93 19.92 6.50 -1.65
CA ALA A 93 20.53 7.73 -1.16
C ALA A 93 22.00 7.86 -1.58
N ASP A 94 22.79 6.78 -1.46
CA ASP A 94 24.19 6.75 -1.88
C ASP A 94 24.35 6.99 -3.38
N MET A 95 23.48 6.39 -4.20
CA MET A 95 23.50 6.61 -5.65
C MET A 95 23.11 8.04 -6.04
N LEU A 96 22.12 8.64 -5.38
CA LEU A 96 21.75 10.05 -5.57
C LEU A 96 22.88 10.99 -5.17
N ALA A 97 23.57 10.71 -4.07
CA ALA A 97 24.73 11.49 -3.62
C ALA A 97 25.90 11.38 -4.61
N ALA A 98 26.13 10.20 -5.21
CA ALA A 98 27.13 10.02 -6.25
C ALA A 98 26.77 10.79 -7.55
N ALA A 99 25.49 10.81 -7.94
CA ALA A 99 25.01 11.53 -9.12
C ALA A 99 24.97 13.06 -8.93
N GLY A 100 24.62 13.53 -7.72
CA GLY A 100 24.53 14.95 -7.37
C GLY A 100 25.87 15.69 -7.38
N GLN A 101 27.00 14.98 -7.34
CA GLN A 101 28.34 15.57 -7.49
C GLN A 101 28.62 16.08 -8.92
N GLN A 102 27.76 15.75 -9.90
CA GLN A 102 27.90 16.18 -11.31
C GLN A 102 26.91 17.28 -11.73
N ALA A 103 26.00 17.71 -10.85
CA ALA A 103 25.03 18.78 -11.10
C ALA A 103 25.27 19.96 -10.15
N PRO A 104 25.14 21.23 -10.59
CA PRO A 104 25.30 22.37 -9.69
C PRO A 104 24.16 22.38 -8.66
N THR A 105 24.48 22.01 -7.42
CA THR A 105 23.56 21.91 -6.26
C THR A 105 23.17 23.28 -5.68
N ALA A 106 23.00 24.30 -6.52
CA ALA A 106 22.60 25.63 -6.06
C ALA A 106 21.06 25.72 -6.00
N GLY A 107 20.45 25.36 -4.86
CA GLY A 107 19.03 25.68 -4.57
C GLY A 107 18.26 24.70 -3.67
N LEU A 108 18.76 23.47 -3.49
CA LEU A 108 18.06 22.39 -2.78
C LEU A 108 17.98 22.56 -1.25
N SER A 109 18.70 23.52 -0.67
CA SER A 109 18.77 23.78 0.77
C SER A 109 17.79 24.85 1.28
N THR A 110 16.88 25.34 0.42
CA THR A 110 15.83 26.30 0.78
C THR A 110 14.51 25.60 1.09
N ALA A 111 13.55 26.26 1.74
CA ALA A 111 12.20 25.71 1.94
C ALA A 111 11.53 25.31 0.60
N ALA A 112 11.81 26.06 -0.47
CA ALA A 112 11.41 25.71 -1.83
C ALA A 112 12.11 24.44 -2.37
N GLY A 113 13.35 24.18 -1.95
CA GLY A 113 14.06 22.92 -2.21
C GLY A 113 13.44 21.71 -1.50
N ALA A 114 12.98 21.88 -0.26
CA ALA A 114 12.28 20.82 0.48
C ALA A 114 10.93 20.47 -0.16
N ASP A 115 10.17 21.47 -0.61
CA ASP A 115 8.91 21.24 -1.33
C ASP A 115 9.15 20.62 -2.72
N MET A 116 10.21 21.03 -3.42
CA MET A 116 10.64 20.38 -4.65
C MET A 116 11.02 18.91 -4.44
N MET A 117 11.72 18.59 -3.35
CA MET A 117 12.06 17.21 -3.00
C MET A 117 10.83 16.35 -2.69
N ARG A 118 9.79 16.90 -2.05
CA ARG A 118 8.51 16.20 -1.86
C ARG A 118 7.80 15.92 -3.19
N LEU A 119 7.82 16.88 -4.11
CA LEU A 119 7.25 16.70 -5.44
C LEU A 119 8.02 15.65 -6.25
N LEU A 120 9.36 15.70 -6.23
CA LEU A 120 10.23 14.68 -6.85
C LEU A 120 10.05 13.30 -6.22
N GLY A 121 9.81 13.24 -4.91
CA GLY A 121 9.52 12.02 -4.17
C GLY A 121 8.27 11.29 -4.67
N SER A 122 7.28 12.02 -5.18
CA SER A 122 6.01 11.46 -5.68
C SER A 122 6.09 10.96 -7.13
N ILE A 123 7.20 11.20 -7.83
CA ILE A 123 7.38 10.82 -9.23
C ILE A 123 7.92 9.38 -9.31
N PRO A 124 7.42 8.54 -10.24
CA PRO A 124 7.99 7.22 -10.50
C PRO A 124 9.48 7.30 -10.80
N ILE A 125 10.28 6.43 -10.18
CA ILE A 125 11.74 6.42 -10.28
C ILE A 125 12.20 6.25 -11.74
N GLY A 126 11.43 5.53 -12.55
CA GLY A 126 11.65 5.38 -13.99
C GLY A 126 11.55 6.68 -14.78
N ARG A 127 10.78 7.67 -14.30
CA ARG A 127 10.67 9.00 -14.92
C ARG A 127 11.89 9.86 -14.61
N LEU A 128 12.57 9.65 -13.48
CA LEU A 128 13.76 10.44 -13.11
C LEU A 128 14.93 10.24 -14.07
N VAL A 129 15.03 9.07 -14.72
CA VAL A 129 15.98 8.81 -15.81
C VAL A 129 15.87 9.90 -16.89
N SER A 130 14.65 10.26 -17.29
CA SER A 130 14.40 11.30 -18.30
C SER A 130 14.74 12.71 -17.81
N PHE A 131 14.60 12.98 -16.51
CA PHE A 131 14.94 14.27 -15.90
C PHE A 131 16.44 14.42 -15.60
N SER A 132 17.17 13.31 -15.52
CA SER A 132 18.60 13.30 -15.18
C SER A 132 19.52 13.88 -16.27
N GLY A 133 18.99 14.19 -17.46
CA GLY A 133 19.79 14.70 -18.57
C GLY A 133 20.88 13.73 -19.06
N GLY A 134 20.76 12.44 -18.76
CA GLY A 134 21.75 11.41 -19.09
C GLY A 134 22.73 11.06 -17.95
N ALA A 135 22.62 11.73 -16.80
CA ALA A 135 23.42 11.38 -15.61
C ALA A 135 23.04 10.02 -15.00
N PHE A 136 21.84 9.51 -15.31
CA PHE A 136 21.35 8.21 -14.85
C PHE A 136 20.70 7.44 -15.99
N SER A 137 21.19 6.24 -16.30
CA SER A 137 20.71 5.41 -17.42
C SER A 137 19.60 4.44 -17.00
N ARG A 138 18.82 3.93 -17.97
CA ARG A 138 17.82 2.88 -17.73
C ARG A 138 18.44 1.58 -17.23
N GLU A 139 19.66 1.27 -17.67
CA GLU A 139 20.42 0.09 -17.26
C GLU A 139 20.89 0.22 -15.80
N GLN A 140 21.37 1.40 -15.41
CA GLN A 140 21.74 1.69 -14.02
C GLN A 140 20.52 1.61 -13.10
N LEU A 141 19.36 2.12 -13.54
CA LEU A 141 18.10 1.96 -12.81
C LEU A 141 17.72 0.49 -12.64
N ALA A 142 17.77 -0.30 -13.73
CA ALA A 142 17.41 -1.71 -13.69
C ALA A 142 18.32 -2.51 -12.75
N GLY A 143 19.64 -2.29 -12.81
CA GLY A 143 20.60 -2.94 -11.91
C GLY A 143 20.43 -2.53 -10.44
N MET A 144 20.10 -1.27 -10.18
CA MET A 144 19.76 -0.79 -8.84
C MET A 144 18.50 -1.50 -8.31
N LEU A 145 17.41 -1.51 -9.08
CA LEU A 145 16.16 -2.17 -8.69
C LEU A 145 16.36 -3.66 -8.45
N GLU A 146 17.15 -4.34 -9.29
CA GLU A 146 17.48 -5.75 -9.10
C GLU A 146 18.25 -5.98 -7.80
N THR A 147 19.24 -5.14 -7.51
CA THR A 147 20.05 -5.23 -6.28
C THR A 147 19.19 -5.04 -5.04
N VAL A 148 18.35 -4.00 -5.04
CA VAL A 148 17.42 -3.70 -3.95
C VAL A 148 16.45 -4.87 -3.73
N ASN A 149 15.82 -5.36 -4.80
CA ASN A 149 14.84 -6.44 -4.69
C ASN A 149 15.46 -7.74 -4.18
N ARG A 150 16.72 -8.03 -4.56
CA ARG A 150 17.45 -9.21 -4.10
C ARG A 150 17.86 -9.13 -2.62
N GLN A 151 18.16 -7.94 -2.10
CA GLN A 151 18.55 -7.76 -0.70
C GLN A 151 17.35 -7.67 0.25
N ARG A 152 16.15 -7.39 -0.28
CA ARG A 152 14.90 -7.28 0.46
C ARG A 152 14.11 -8.59 0.52
N SER A 153 14.49 -9.59 -0.28
CA SER A 153 13.91 -10.95 -0.30
C SER A 153 14.55 -11.86 0.75
#